data_AF-A0A1H0I1M4-F1
#
_entry.id   AF-A0A1H0I1M4-F1
#
_cell.length_a   1.000
_cell.length_b   1.000
_cell.length_c   1.000
_cell.angle_alpha   90.00
_cell.angle_beta   90.00
_cell.angle_gamma   90.00
#
_symmetry.space_group_name_H-M   'P 1'
#
loop_
_entity.id
_entity.type
_entity.pdbx_description
1 polymer ?
#
loop_
_entity_poly.entity_id
_entity_poly.type
_entity_poly.pdbx_seq_one_letter_code
_entity_poly.pdbx_strand_id
1 'polypeptide(L)' 'QSDPAGKLKRFQAGYSYKMSNRTSLYAFYDRQDPNNRVANDVIRVYGVGIQHNF' A
#
# COMPACT_ATOMS: atom_id res chain seq x y z
N GLN A 1 14.10 3.32 -16.81
CA GLN A 1 12.73 3.36 -16.26
C GLN A 1 12.03 4.51 -16.96
N SER A 2 11.40 4.24 -18.11
CA SER A 2 10.94 5.28 -19.04
C SER A 2 9.45 5.12 -19.33
N ASP A 3 8.62 5.87 -18.62
CA ASP A 3 7.28 6.25 -19.09
C ASP A 3 6.80 7.49 -18.29
N PRO A 4 6.91 8.72 -18.86
CA PRO A 4 6.57 9.96 -18.16
C PRO A 4 5.05 10.28 -18.13
N ALA A 5 4.21 9.43 -18.75
CA ALA A 5 2.78 9.69 -18.97
C ALA A 5 1.84 8.64 -18.36
N GLY A 6 2.37 7.62 -17.69
CA GLY A 6 1.55 6.67 -16.93
C GLY A 6 1.01 7.37 -15.68
N LYS A 7 -0.25 7.83 -15.70
CA LYS A 7 -0.96 8.25 -14.48
C LYS A 7 -1.08 7.04 -13.57
N LEU A 8 -0.06 6.83 -12.74
CA LEU A 8 0.02 5.76 -11.76
C LEU A 8 -1.16 5.94 -10.80
N LYS A 9 -2.25 5.19 -11.03
CA LYS A 9 -3.39 5.21 -10.11
C LYS A 9 -3.00 4.30 -8.96
N ARG A 10 -2.53 4.92 -7.88
CA ARG A 10 -2.24 4.26 -6.62
C ARG A 10 -3.40 4.49 -5.67
N PHE A 11 -4.03 3.40 -5.23
CA PHE A 11 -5.00 3.42 -4.17
C PHE A 11 -4.39 2.73 -2.96
N GLN A 12 -4.30 3.45 -1.84
CA GLN A 12 -3.81 2.90 -0.59
C GLN A 12 -4.88 3.11 0.49
N ALA A 13 -5.24 2.02 1.16
CA ALA A 13 -6.10 2.03 2.32
C ALA A 13 -5.36 1.36 3.47
N GLY A 14 -5.36 1.99 4.65
CA GLY A 14 -4.67 1.48 5.82
C GLY A 14 -5.55 1.60 7.05
N TYR A 15 -5.42 0.62 7.95
CA TYR A 15 -5.96 0.66 9.29
C TYR A 15 -4.81 0.53 10.28
N SER A 16 -4.81 1.39 11.29
CA SER A 16 -3.85 1.30 12.38
C SER A 16 -4.60 1.21 13.70
N TYR A 17 -4.15 0.30 14.56
CA TYR A 17 -4.70 0.09 15.88
C TYR A 17 -3.61 0.29 16.92
N LYS A 18 -3.84 1.24 17.83
CA LYS A 18 -2.95 1.45 18.97
C LYS A 18 -3.30 0.41 20.05
N MET A 19 -2.41 -0.57 20.23
CA MET A 19 -2.51 -1.51 21.36
C MET A 19 -2.06 -0.87 22.66
N SER A 20 -1.05 -0.02 22.62
CA SER A 20 -0.54 0.73 23.76
C SER A 20 0.16 2.02 23.30
N ASN A 21 0.66 2.83 24.23
CA ASN A 21 1.49 4.00 23.89
C ASN A 21 2.78 3.64 23.12
N ARG A 22 3.19 2.36 23.17
CA ARG A 22 4.44 1.87 22.56
C ARG A 22 4.21 0.86 21.45
N THR A 23 3.05 0.20 21.41
CA THR A 23 2.74 -0.83 20.42
C THR A 23 1.62 -0.39 19.50
N SER A 24 1.88 -0.39 18.20
CA SER A 24 0.89 -0.14 17.16
C SER A 24 0.84 -1.33 16.20
N LEU A 25 -0.36 -1.79 15.90
CA LEU A 25 -0.62 -2.71 14.80
C LEU A 25 -1.02 -1.91 13.58
N TYR A 26 -0.56 -2.34 12.41
CA TYR A 26 -0.96 -1.74 11.15
C TYR A 26 -1.30 -2.83 10.14
N ALA A 27 -2.36 -2.59 9.38
CA ALA A 27 -2.73 -3.36 8.21
C ALA A 27 -2.90 -2.37 7.07
N PHE A 28 -2.38 -2.69 5.89
CA PHE A 28 -2.54 -1.86 4.71
C PHE A 28 -2.81 -2.70 3.49
N TYR A 29 -3.54 -2.08 2.58
CA TYR A 29 -3.84 -2.56 1.25
C TYR A 29 -3.40 -1.49 0.26
N ASP A 30 -2.53 -1.87 -0.65
CA ASP A 30 -2.07 -1.02 -1.74
C ASP A 30 -2.47 -1.68 -3.06
N ARG A 31 -3.08 -0.90 -3.94
CA ARG A 31 -3.37 -1.27 -5.30
C ARG A 31 -2.70 -0.26 -6.20
N GLN A 32 -1.80 -0.75 -7.03
CA GLN A 32 -1.10 0.04 -8.02
C GLN A 32 -1.53 -0.43 -9.41
N ASP A 33 -2.07 0.49 -10.19
CA ASP A 33 -2.34 0.32 -11.62
C ASP A 33 -1.23 1.10 -12.39
N PRO A 34 -0.09 0.45 -12.72
CA PRO A 34 1.11 1.06 -13.31
C PRO A 34 0.92 1.48 -14.76
N ASN A 35 0.03 0.85 -15.54
CA ASN A 35 -0.20 1.25 -16.92
C ASN A 35 -1.61 0.89 -17.42
N ASN A 36 -2.42 1.89 -17.77
CA ASN A 36 -3.79 1.70 -18.29
C ASN A 36 -3.81 1.17 -19.74
N ARG A 37 -2.63 0.87 -20.33
CA ARG A 37 -2.45 0.43 -21.71
C ARG A 37 -2.31 -1.10 -21.85
N VAL A 38 -2.05 -1.80 -20.75
CA VAL A 38 -2.01 -3.27 -20.70
C VAL A 38 -3.12 -3.71 -19.76
N ALA A 39 -4.13 -4.40 -20.31
CA ALA A 39 -5.17 -4.99 -19.48
C ALA A 39 -4.50 -6.02 -18.55
N ASN A 40 -4.76 -5.90 -17.25
CA ASN A 40 -4.39 -6.86 -16.19
C ASN A 40 -3.03 -6.68 -15.49
N ASP A 41 -2.33 -5.54 -15.63
CA ASP A 41 -1.11 -5.26 -14.86
C ASP A 41 -1.41 -4.67 -13.47
N VAL A 42 -2.41 -5.19 -12.76
CA VAL A 42 -2.83 -4.65 -11.46
C VAL A 42 -1.99 -5.28 -10.35
N ILE A 43 -1.09 -4.52 -9.75
CA ILE A 43 -0.32 -4.98 -8.59
C ILE A 43 -1.15 -4.74 -7.33
N ARG A 44 -1.37 -5.81 -6.56
CA ARG A 44 -2.06 -5.76 -5.27
C ARG A 44 -1.12 -6.21 -4.17
N VAL A 45 -0.94 -5.36 -3.17
CA VAL A 45 -0.12 -5.63 -2.00
C VAL A 45 -1.00 -5.54 -0.77
N TYR A 46 -0.90 -6.54 0.08
CA TYR A 46 -1.46 -6.54 1.41
C TYR A 46 -0.33 -6.71 2.40
N GLY A 47 -0.37 -5.95 3.49
CA GLY A 47 0.63 -6.00 4.53
C GLY A 47 -0.02 -5.90 5.89
N VAL A 48 0.51 -6.68 6.83
CA VAL A 48 0.21 -6.57 8.25
C VAL A 48 1.51 -6.47 9.00
N GLY A 49 1.54 -5.67 10.06
CA GLY A 49 2.75 -5.52 10.85
C GLY A 49 2.49 -4.96 12.23
N ILE A 50 3.53 -5.09 13.05
CA ILE A 50 3.57 -4.67 14.43
C ILE A 50 4.75 -3.72 14.56
N GLN A 51 4.50 -2.53 15.08
CA GLN A 51 5.53 -1.60 15.50
C GLN A 51 5.54 -1.56 17.02
N HIS A 52 6.69 -1.80 17.62
CA HIS A 52 6.90 -1.66 19.05
C HIS A 52 8.08 -0.72 19.30
N ASN A 53 7.83 0.36 20.04
CA ASN A 53 8.83 1.32 20.47
C ASN A 53 9.32 0.95 21.87
N PHE A 54 10.58 0.53 21.97
CA PHE A 54 11.24 0.20 23.24
C PHE A 54 11.65 1.45 24.01
#